data_AF-A0A1X1T354-F1
#
_entry.id   AF-A0A1X1T354-F1
#
_cell.length_a   1.000
_cell.length_b   1.000
_cell.length_c   1.000
_cell.angle_alpha   90.00
_cell.angle_beta   90.00
_cell.angle_gamma   90.00
#
_symmetry.space_group_name_H-M   'P 1'
#
loop_
_entity.id
_entity.type
_entity.pdbx_description
1 polymer ?
#
loop_
_entity_poly.entity_id
_entity_poly.type
_entity_poly.pdbx_seq_one_letter_code
_entity_poly.pdbx_strand_id
1 'polypeptide(L)'
;MTLNITTAARWLMAQSSDFRLTFTDADGKRDVDSDTAQKQFVLTYPKWSGLLCYTGIARHYEHDTATWLENLLVHSPDERRNPEDIVRLLKREGNWLRAIAPEDRRTTFTMIAYDKNSIPRIWVISNFERPDQPQKEKGEDNLFCTRIRAGHPRNVITGWPKAVLPEQRQALLDLISRNPDRDDLSDAVAITNRDAAPRAKRSANDAEEVSKECVVATLSPDGSGQIVVYGDLPKEFLPCIIQCGKNVPALGQMKENAKGKMLDSVSWPAKKYLSIGVMGAVCMRVRYPVGFKWPDDPNAPPRFQAPVEFTMEPNDQAPPGSKPTKVEWFHREGLP
;
A
#
# COMPACT_ATOMS: atom_id res chain seq x y z
N MET A 1 -15.91 7.85 2.37
CA MET A 1 -15.60 6.40 2.42
C MET A 1 -14.90 6.07 1.12
N THR A 2 -13.75 5.40 1.19
CA THR A 2 -12.85 5.05 0.08
C THR A 2 -13.44 3.97 -0.83
N LEU A 3 -12.97 3.88 -2.09
CA LEU A 3 -13.12 2.68 -2.92
C LEU A 3 -11.82 1.88 -2.94
N ASN A 4 -11.88 0.62 -2.50
CA ASN A 4 -10.78 -0.32 -2.63
C ASN A 4 -11.19 -1.48 -3.56
N ILE A 5 -10.51 -1.60 -4.70
CA ILE A 5 -10.70 -2.69 -5.66
C ILE A 5 -9.52 -3.65 -5.50
N THR A 6 -9.82 -4.88 -5.13
CA THR A 6 -8.84 -5.96 -5.00
C THR A 6 -9.12 -7.03 -6.05
N THR A 7 -8.18 -7.27 -6.96
CA THR A 7 -8.22 -8.32 -7.97
C THR A 7 -7.08 -9.30 -7.69
N ALA A 8 -7.36 -10.58 -7.53
CA ALA A 8 -6.36 -11.56 -7.11
C ALA A 8 -6.48 -12.89 -7.86
N ALA A 9 -5.32 -13.42 -8.25
CA ALA A 9 -5.14 -14.77 -8.77
C ALA A 9 -3.83 -15.36 -8.21
N ARG A 10 -3.46 -16.57 -8.65
CA ARG A 10 -2.24 -17.26 -8.19
C ARG A 10 -0.94 -16.66 -8.71
N TRP A 11 -0.99 -15.93 -9.81
CA TRP A 11 0.18 -15.37 -10.51
C TRP A 11 0.36 -13.88 -10.24
N LEU A 12 -0.70 -13.16 -9.89
CA LEU A 12 -0.69 -11.72 -9.70
C LEU A 12 -1.84 -11.30 -8.81
N MET A 13 -1.62 -10.26 -8.01
CA MET A 13 -2.67 -9.56 -7.28
C MET A 13 -2.50 -8.05 -7.48
N ALA A 14 -3.62 -7.32 -7.50
CA ALA A 14 -3.67 -5.87 -7.55
C ALA A 14 -4.64 -5.37 -6.47
N GLN A 15 -4.31 -4.26 -5.83
CA GLN A 15 -5.15 -3.58 -4.85
C GLN A 15 -5.09 -2.06 -5.09
N SER A 16 -6.23 -1.40 -5.20
CA SER A 16 -6.31 0.05 -5.37
C SER A 16 -6.83 0.77 -4.14
N SER A 17 -6.50 2.06 -4.04
CA SER A 17 -7.20 2.98 -3.14
C SER A 17 -7.18 4.37 -3.75
N ASP A 18 -8.32 5.05 -3.71
CA ASP A 18 -8.40 6.47 -4.04
C ASP A 18 -7.80 7.35 -2.92
N PHE A 19 -7.57 8.63 -3.20
CA PHE A 19 -6.92 9.55 -2.28
C PHE A 19 -7.87 10.47 -1.51
N ARG A 20 -9.15 10.52 -1.88
CA ARG A 20 -10.15 11.41 -1.27
C ARG A 20 -10.33 11.13 0.22
N LEU A 21 -10.40 12.18 1.01
CA LEU A 21 -11.03 12.22 2.33
C LEU A 21 -12.16 13.24 2.29
N THR A 22 -13.26 12.86 2.91
CA THR A 22 -14.42 13.73 3.08
C THR A 22 -14.74 13.84 4.56
N PHE A 23 -15.21 15.01 4.98
CA PHE A 23 -15.76 15.21 6.32
C PHE A 23 -17.24 15.57 6.23
N THR A 24 -17.94 15.46 7.35
CA THR A 24 -19.30 15.97 7.52
C THR A 24 -19.22 17.06 8.58
N ASP A 25 -19.63 18.27 8.23
CA ASP A 25 -19.62 19.41 9.16
C ASP A 25 -20.78 19.36 10.16
N ALA A 26 -20.86 20.38 11.03
CA ALA A 26 -21.88 20.49 12.06
C ALA A 26 -23.30 20.62 11.49
N ASP A 27 -23.44 21.15 10.27
CA ASP A 27 -24.72 21.30 9.57
C ASP A 27 -25.10 20.04 8.78
N GLY A 28 -24.28 18.99 8.85
CA GLY A 28 -24.47 17.74 8.12
C GLY A 28 -24.06 17.79 6.65
N LYS A 29 -23.46 18.90 6.20
CA LYS A 29 -22.95 19.03 4.83
C LYS A 29 -21.64 18.25 4.70
N ARG A 30 -21.49 17.56 3.56
CA ARG A 30 -20.28 16.83 3.20
C ARG A 30 -19.39 17.67 2.32
N ASP A 31 -18.10 17.71 2.67
CA ASP A 31 -17.09 18.42 1.90
C ASP A 31 -15.77 17.63 1.87
N VAL A 32 -14.85 18.07 1.03
CA VAL A 32 -13.54 17.47 0.82
C VAL A 32 -12.55 17.97 1.88
N ASP A 33 -11.92 17.04 2.60
CA ASP A 33 -10.82 17.35 3.54
C ASP A 33 -9.46 17.27 2.84
N SER A 34 -9.23 16.23 2.03
CA SER A 34 -7.94 15.96 1.40
C SER A 34 -8.09 15.13 0.13
N ASP A 35 -7.14 15.29 -0.79
CA ASP A 35 -7.03 14.56 -2.06
C ASP A 35 -5.68 13.83 -2.19
N THR A 36 -4.98 13.61 -1.08
CA THR A 36 -3.66 12.95 -1.06
C THR A 36 -3.51 11.98 0.10
N ALA A 37 -4.60 11.46 0.64
CA ALA A 37 -4.54 10.61 1.81
C ALA A 37 -4.08 9.19 1.49
N GLN A 38 -3.06 8.72 2.23
CA GLN A 38 -2.56 7.36 2.12
C GLN A 38 -3.47 6.36 2.83
N LYS A 39 -3.81 5.29 2.11
CA LYS A 39 -4.73 4.25 2.60
C LYS A 39 -4.22 2.83 2.43
N GLN A 40 -3.04 2.67 1.84
CA GLN A 40 -2.40 1.39 1.59
C GLN A 40 -1.08 1.22 2.36
N PHE A 41 -0.73 -0.02 2.62
CA PHE A 41 0.51 -0.39 3.29
C PHE A 41 1.10 -1.60 2.56
N VAL A 42 2.37 -1.51 2.20
CA VAL A 42 3.13 -2.65 1.68
C VAL A 42 3.74 -3.39 2.85
N LEU A 43 3.51 -4.69 2.93
CA LEU A 43 4.01 -5.55 4.00
C LEU A 43 5.02 -6.53 3.40
N THR A 44 6.28 -6.42 3.78
CA THR A 44 7.36 -7.24 3.25
C THR A 44 8.09 -7.96 4.39
N TYR A 45 7.96 -9.28 4.43
CA TYR A 45 8.58 -10.15 5.44
C TYR A 45 9.35 -11.29 4.77
N PRO A 46 10.29 -11.96 5.49
CA PRO A 46 11.10 -13.00 4.88
C PRO A 46 10.29 -14.19 4.32
N LYS A 47 9.13 -14.47 4.94
CA LYS A 47 8.29 -15.65 4.60
C LYS A 47 7.01 -15.29 3.85
N TRP A 48 6.64 -14.02 3.78
CA TRP A 48 5.38 -13.60 3.17
C TRP A 48 5.44 -12.13 2.78
N SER A 49 4.57 -11.75 1.86
CA SER A 49 4.42 -10.36 1.45
C SER A 49 2.95 -10.10 1.22
N GLY A 50 2.52 -8.88 1.45
CA GLY A 50 1.12 -8.50 1.33
C GLY A 50 0.91 -7.02 1.12
N LEU A 51 -0.33 -6.70 0.79
CA LEU A 51 -0.84 -5.34 0.69
C LEU A 51 -2.02 -5.23 1.65
N LEU A 52 -2.05 -4.17 2.43
CA LEU A 52 -3.13 -3.87 3.36
C LEU A 52 -3.72 -2.51 3.00
N CYS A 53 -5.01 -2.47 2.72
CA CYS A 53 -5.75 -1.23 2.48
C CYS A 53 -6.83 -1.06 3.54
N TYR A 54 -7.17 0.18 3.91
CA TYR A 54 -8.35 0.46 4.73
C TYR A 54 -9.36 1.36 4.02
N THR A 55 -10.64 1.18 4.35
CA THR A 55 -11.76 1.99 3.91
C THR A 55 -12.67 2.28 5.10
N GLY A 56 -13.23 3.48 5.19
CA GLY A 56 -14.12 3.87 6.27
C GLY A 56 -13.65 5.14 6.95
N ILE A 57 -13.50 5.08 8.27
CA ILE A 57 -13.04 6.20 9.09
C ILE A 57 -11.55 6.44 8.82
N ALA A 58 -11.22 7.67 8.43
CA ALA A 58 -9.83 8.12 8.35
C ALA A 58 -9.41 8.84 9.64
N ARG A 59 -10.32 9.64 10.20
CA ARG A 59 -10.11 10.45 11.40
C ARG A 59 -11.35 10.51 12.27
N HIS A 60 -11.17 10.48 13.59
CA HIS A 60 -12.23 10.74 14.56
C HIS A 60 -11.62 11.28 15.86
N TYR A 61 -11.90 12.54 16.19
CA TYR A 61 -11.19 13.29 17.23
C TYR A 61 -9.66 13.19 17.04
N GLU A 62 -8.93 12.67 18.03
CA GLU A 62 -7.48 12.49 18.00
C GLU A 62 -7.05 11.21 17.27
N HIS A 63 -7.97 10.31 16.93
CA HIS A 63 -7.64 9.11 16.20
C HIS A 63 -7.41 9.41 14.72
N ASP A 64 -6.24 9.01 14.21
CA ASP A 64 -5.89 9.00 12.79
C ASP A 64 -5.58 7.56 12.38
N THR A 65 -6.39 6.98 11.50
CA THR A 65 -6.32 5.54 11.19
C THR A 65 -5.05 5.17 10.44
N ALA A 66 -4.53 6.05 9.58
CA ALA A 66 -3.26 5.79 8.88
C ALA A 66 -2.09 5.76 9.88
N THR A 67 -2.01 6.76 10.75
CA THR A 67 -0.97 6.86 11.78
C THR A 67 -1.07 5.72 12.80
N TRP A 68 -2.29 5.37 13.22
CA TRP A 68 -2.55 4.23 14.09
C TRP A 68 -2.11 2.91 13.45
N LEU A 69 -2.45 2.68 12.17
CA LEU A 69 -2.02 1.48 11.44
C LEU A 69 -0.51 1.40 11.30
N GLU A 70 0.15 2.50 10.98
CA GLU A 70 1.62 2.56 10.89
C GLU A 70 2.26 2.11 12.21
N ASN A 71 1.85 2.74 13.32
CA ASN A 71 2.34 2.41 14.66
C ASN A 71 2.05 0.95 15.05
N LEU A 72 0.87 0.45 14.68
CA LEU A 72 0.45 -0.92 14.94
C LEU A 72 1.30 -1.97 14.21
N LEU A 73 1.68 -1.65 12.97
CA LEU A 73 2.43 -2.54 12.08
C LEU A 73 3.94 -2.50 12.37
N VAL A 74 4.44 -1.44 13.00
CA VAL A 74 5.84 -1.36 13.44
C VAL A 74 6.08 -2.25 14.68
N HIS A 75 7.17 -3.02 14.66
CA HIS A 75 7.60 -3.92 15.74
C HIS A 75 9.06 -4.31 15.59
N SER A 76 9.62 -4.95 16.63
CA SER A 76 10.96 -5.52 16.54
C SER A 76 11.03 -6.56 15.40
N PRO A 77 12.07 -6.54 14.55
CA PRO A 77 12.28 -7.57 13.53
C PRO A 77 12.36 -9.00 14.07
N ASP A 78 12.67 -9.16 15.36
CA ASP A 78 12.70 -10.46 16.04
C ASP A 78 11.29 -11.04 16.27
N GLU A 79 10.27 -10.19 16.34
CA GLU A 79 8.87 -10.58 16.37
C GLU A 79 8.43 -11.02 14.97
N ARG A 80 8.70 -12.27 14.62
CA ARG A 80 8.29 -12.85 13.33
C ARG A 80 6.76 -12.94 13.23
N ARG A 81 6.13 -11.96 12.57
CA ARG A 81 4.69 -11.99 12.27
C ARG A 81 4.39 -12.74 10.98
N ASN A 82 3.29 -13.50 10.97
CA ASN A 82 2.64 -14.03 9.78
C ASN A 82 1.37 -13.20 9.46
N PRO A 83 0.72 -13.39 8.29
CA PRO A 83 -0.49 -12.64 7.94
C PRO A 83 -1.62 -12.77 8.97
N GLU A 84 -1.84 -13.97 9.51
CA GLU A 84 -2.86 -14.20 10.54
C GLU A 84 -2.58 -13.44 11.84
N ASP A 85 -1.31 -13.19 12.19
CA ASP A 85 -0.97 -12.37 13.34
C ASP A 85 -1.40 -10.91 13.15
N ILE A 86 -1.23 -10.36 11.93
CA ILE A 86 -1.73 -9.02 11.57
C ILE A 86 -3.26 -8.96 11.66
N VAL A 87 -3.95 -10.00 11.18
CA VAL A 87 -5.43 -10.09 11.31
C VAL A 87 -5.85 -10.10 12.78
N ARG A 88 -5.21 -10.90 13.63
CA ARG A 88 -5.55 -10.96 15.07
C ARG A 88 -5.26 -9.63 15.76
N LEU A 89 -4.14 -9.00 15.40
CA LEU A 89 -3.73 -7.71 15.92
C LEU A 89 -4.76 -6.62 15.57
N LEU A 90 -5.16 -6.50 14.30
CA LEU A 90 -6.19 -5.56 13.86
C LEU A 90 -7.51 -5.77 14.62
N LYS A 91 -7.96 -7.02 14.76
CA LYS A 91 -9.18 -7.33 15.50
C LYS A 91 -9.11 -6.94 16.97
N ARG A 92 -7.95 -7.13 17.61
CA ARG A 92 -7.75 -6.83 19.03
C ARG A 92 -7.67 -5.33 19.28
N GLU A 93 -6.90 -4.62 18.48
CA GLU A 93 -6.64 -3.19 18.66
C GLU A 93 -7.73 -2.30 18.01
N GLY A 94 -8.65 -2.86 17.23
CA GLY A 94 -9.78 -2.15 16.62
C GLY A 94 -10.90 -1.75 17.60
N ASN A 95 -10.67 -1.83 18.91
CA ASN A 95 -11.67 -1.52 19.94
C ASN A 95 -12.04 -0.02 20.02
N TRP A 96 -11.20 0.87 19.46
CA TRP A 96 -11.47 2.31 19.37
C TRP A 96 -12.78 2.62 18.62
N LEU A 97 -13.25 1.72 17.74
CA LEU A 97 -14.54 1.84 17.05
C LEU A 97 -15.73 1.95 18.00
N ARG A 98 -15.60 1.49 19.25
CA ARG A 98 -16.66 1.58 20.28
C ARG A 98 -16.92 3.02 20.74
N ALA A 99 -15.96 3.92 20.56
CA ALA A 99 -16.12 5.34 20.88
C ALA A 99 -16.96 6.09 19.83
N ILE A 100 -17.28 5.44 18.69
CA ILE A 100 -17.94 6.04 17.55
C ILE A 100 -19.38 5.51 17.45
N ALA A 101 -20.32 6.37 17.06
CA ALA A 101 -21.70 5.98 16.85
C ALA A 101 -21.84 4.83 15.82
N PRO A 102 -22.76 3.87 16.02
CA PRO A 102 -22.95 2.72 15.13
C PRO A 102 -23.12 3.03 13.64
N GLU A 103 -23.73 4.17 13.34
CA GLU A 103 -24.03 4.65 12.00
C GLU A 103 -22.78 5.14 11.26
N ASP A 104 -21.79 5.65 12.01
CA ASP A 104 -20.58 6.28 11.47
C ASP A 104 -19.33 5.41 11.60
N ARG A 105 -19.39 4.34 12.40
CA ARG A 105 -18.20 3.52 12.70
C ARG A 105 -17.85 2.45 11.68
N ARG A 106 -18.32 2.56 10.44
CA ARG A 106 -18.09 1.54 9.41
C ARG A 106 -16.63 1.58 8.96
N THR A 107 -15.90 0.49 9.22
CA THR A 107 -14.49 0.35 8.86
C THR A 107 -14.20 -1.05 8.33
N THR A 108 -13.40 -1.12 7.27
CA THR A 108 -12.91 -2.36 6.68
C THR A 108 -11.42 -2.23 6.38
N PHE A 109 -10.67 -3.25 6.75
CA PHE A 109 -9.31 -3.48 6.29
C PHE A 109 -9.32 -4.67 5.33
N THR A 110 -8.76 -4.49 4.14
CA THR A 110 -8.60 -5.56 3.15
C THR A 110 -7.13 -5.86 3.00
N MET A 111 -6.74 -7.06 3.38
CA MET A 111 -5.38 -7.55 3.22
C MET A 111 -5.32 -8.62 2.14
N ILE A 112 -4.37 -8.51 1.22
CA ILE A 112 -3.98 -9.60 0.33
C ILE A 112 -2.55 -10.01 0.63
N ALA A 113 -2.26 -11.31 0.57
CA ALA A 113 -0.89 -11.77 0.77
C ALA A 113 -0.61 -13.07 0.01
N TYR A 114 0.65 -13.25 -0.35
CA TYR A 114 1.22 -14.56 -0.65
C TYR A 114 1.87 -15.11 0.61
N ASP A 115 1.35 -16.24 1.10
CA ASP A 115 1.97 -16.96 2.19
C ASP A 115 3.30 -17.62 1.77
N LYS A 116 3.93 -18.36 2.69
CA LYS A 116 5.22 -19.05 2.45
C LYS A 116 5.19 -20.03 1.28
N ASN A 117 4.01 -20.52 0.91
CA ASN A 117 3.81 -21.47 -0.17
C ASN A 117 3.34 -20.77 -1.46
N SER A 118 3.43 -19.44 -1.51
CA SER A 118 2.92 -18.63 -2.62
C SER A 118 1.43 -18.84 -2.88
N ILE A 119 0.66 -19.15 -1.83
CA ILE A 119 -0.80 -19.28 -1.95
C ILE A 119 -1.41 -17.90 -1.72
N PRO A 120 -2.15 -17.33 -2.69
CA PRO A 120 -2.81 -16.05 -2.51
C PRO A 120 -3.98 -16.18 -1.53
N ARG A 121 -4.03 -15.28 -0.57
CA ARG A 121 -5.09 -15.18 0.42
C ARG A 121 -5.59 -13.75 0.50
N ILE A 122 -6.90 -13.61 0.68
CA ILE A 122 -7.56 -12.33 0.92
C ILE A 122 -8.22 -12.41 2.29
N TRP A 123 -8.01 -11.38 3.11
CA TRP A 123 -8.71 -11.18 4.37
C TRP A 123 -9.48 -9.88 4.29
N VAL A 124 -10.78 -9.95 4.53
CA VAL A 124 -11.64 -8.78 4.73
C VAL A 124 -11.96 -8.71 6.21
N ILE A 125 -11.37 -7.73 6.88
CA ILE A 125 -11.41 -7.53 8.32
C ILE A 125 -12.29 -6.30 8.55
N SER A 126 -13.56 -6.51 8.86
CA SER A 126 -14.57 -5.45 8.85
C SER A 126 -15.49 -5.56 10.05
N ASN A 127 -16.15 -4.48 10.41
CA ASN A 127 -17.29 -4.51 11.33
C ASN A 127 -18.64 -4.40 10.60
N PHE A 128 -18.66 -4.39 9.26
CA PHE A 128 -19.90 -4.32 8.48
C PHE A 128 -19.88 -5.05 7.12
N GLU A 129 -18.75 -5.08 6.42
CA GLU A 129 -18.66 -5.68 5.07
C GLU A 129 -18.46 -7.18 5.08
N ARG A 130 -19.20 -7.86 4.21
CA ARG A 130 -19.15 -9.31 4.03
C ARG A 130 -19.13 -9.60 2.53
N PRO A 131 -17.98 -9.95 1.91
CA PRO A 131 -17.88 -10.10 0.45
C PRO A 131 -18.88 -11.06 -0.19
N ASP A 132 -19.30 -12.09 0.55
CA ASP A 132 -20.23 -13.14 0.08
C ASP A 132 -21.60 -13.09 0.77
N GLN A 133 -21.90 -12.02 1.52
CA GLN A 133 -23.18 -11.87 2.23
C GLN A 133 -23.66 -10.41 2.13
N PRO A 134 -24.94 -10.12 2.39
CA PRO A 134 -25.38 -8.74 2.52
C PRO A 134 -24.51 -7.96 3.52
N GLN A 135 -24.15 -6.72 3.25
CA GLN A 135 -23.45 -5.89 4.25
C GLN A 135 -24.35 -5.66 5.47
N LYS A 136 -23.76 -5.44 6.65
CA LYS A 136 -24.52 -5.00 7.83
C LYS A 136 -24.94 -3.54 7.65
N GLU A 137 -26.14 -3.21 8.09
CA GLU A 137 -26.66 -1.84 8.01
C GLU A 137 -25.92 -0.87 8.94
N LYS A 138 -25.33 -1.36 10.03
CA LYS A 138 -24.55 -0.57 10.99
C LYS A 138 -23.22 -1.25 11.27
N GLY A 139 -22.22 -0.46 11.66
CA GLY A 139 -20.94 -1.00 12.09
C GLY A 139 -21.06 -1.62 13.49
N GLU A 140 -20.51 -2.82 13.66
CA GLU A 140 -20.41 -3.48 14.96
C GLU A 140 -19.27 -2.92 15.83
N ASP A 141 -19.32 -3.23 17.13
CA ASP A 141 -18.29 -2.85 18.11
C ASP A 141 -16.94 -3.54 17.89
N ASN A 142 -16.93 -4.65 17.15
CA ASN A 142 -15.76 -5.49 16.95
C ASN A 142 -15.59 -5.82 15.47
N LEU A 143 -14.33 -5.91 15.05
CA LEU A 143 -14.00 -6.40 13.72
C LEU A 143 -14.17 -7.93 13.68
N PHE A 144 -14.88 -8.42 12.66
CA PHE A 144 -14.86 -9.81 12.23
C PHE A 144 -13.95 -9.97 11.02
N CYS A 145 -13.62 -11.21 10.65
CA CYS A 145 -12.74 -11.48 9.52
C CYS A 145 -13.35 -12.55 8.61
N THR A 146 -13.48 -12.21 7.33
CA THR A 146 -13.79 -13.17 6.26
C THR A 146 -12.49 -13.50 5.53
N ARG A 147 -12.14 -14.79 5.45
CA ARG A 147 -10.94 -15.25 4.73
C ARG A 147 -11.34 -15.93 3.43
N ILE A 148 -10.83 -15.43 2.32
CA ILE A 148 -11.11 -15.95 0.97
C ILE A 148 -9.82 -16.55 0.42
N ARG A 149 -9.91 -17.77 -0.12
CA ARG A 149 -8.82 -18.39 -0.88
C ARG A 149 -8.95 -17.98 -2.35
N ALA A 150 -7.93 -17.32 -2.89
CA ALA A 150 -7.91 -16.93 -4.30
C ALA A 150 -7.24 -18.01 -5.17
N GLY A 151 -7.72 -19.26 -5.08
CA GLY A 151 -7.21 -20.38 -5.88
C GLY A 151 -7.46 -20.24 -7.40
N HIS A 152 -8.36 -19.33 -7.75
CA HIS A 152 -8.82 -18.91 -9.07
C HIS A 152 -9.05 -17.39 -9.00
N PRO A 153 -9.08 -16.68 -10.15
CA PRO A 153 -9.41 -15.26 -10.22
C PRO A 153 -10.57 -14.84 -9.31
N ARG A 154 -10.36 -13.80 -8.51
CA ARG A 154 -11.34 -13.21 -7.60
C ARG A 154 -11.25 -11.69 -7.61
N ASN A 155 -12.41 -11.07 -7.51
CA ASN A 155 -12.54 -9.64 -7.22
C ASN A 155 -13.20 -9.47 -5.85
N VAL A 156 -12.62 -8.61 -5.03
CA VAL A 156 -13.17 -8.18 -3.75
C VAL A 156 -13.17 -6.66 -3.76
N ILE A 157 -14.34 -6.06 -3.60
CA ILE A 157 -14.51 -4.61 -3.64
C ILE A 157 -15.09 -4.17 -2.31
N THR A 158 -14.41 -3.26 -1.63
CA THR A 158 -14.78 -2.78 -0.29
C THR A 158 -14.93 -1.25 -0.27
N GLY A 159 -15.69 -0.75 0.70
CA GLY A 159 -16.06 0.65 0.83
C GLY A 159 -17.26 1.00 -0.07
N TRP A 160 -17.02 1.28 -1.36
CA TRP A 160 -18.06 1.62 -2.35
C TRP A 160 -18.30 0.54 -3.42
N PRO A 161 -18.67 -0.69 -3.06
CA PRO A 161 -18.84 -1.75 -4.06
C PRO A 161 -19.88 -1.41 -5.13
N LYS A 162 -20.97 -0.73 -4.79
CA LYS A 162 -22.03 -0.37 -5.73
C LYS A 162 -21.59 0.62 -6.82
N ALA A 163 -20.48 1.34 -6.62
CA ALA A 163 -19.94 2.26 -7.61
C ALA A 163 -19.24 1.52 -8.78
N VAL A 164 -18.79 0.28 -8.55
CA VAL A 164 -18.17 -0.56 -9.57
C VAL A 164 -19.22 -1.47 -10.20
N LEU A 165 -19.52 -1.22 -11.47
CA LEU A 165 -20.58 -1.88 -12.22
C LEU A 165 -20.26 -3.37 -12.45
N PRO A 166 -21.27 -4.25 -12.56
CA PRO A 166 -21.06 -5.67 -12.82
C PRO A 166 -20.16 -5.96 -14.04
N GLU A 167 -20.29 -5.19 -15.11
CA GLU A 167 -19.51 -5.34 -16.34
C GLU A 167 -18.03 -5.02 -16.10
N GLN A 168 -17.74 -3.99 -15.30
CA GLN A 168 -16.38 -3.64 -14.91
C GLN A 168 -15.76 -4.74 -14.04
N ARG A 169 -16.55 -5.30 -13.11
CA ARG A 169 -16.11 -6.44 -12.29
C ARG A 169 -15.79 -7.64 -13.17
N GLN A 170 -16.64 -7.95 -14.14
CA GLN A 170 -16.42 -9.07 -15.05
C GLN A 170 -15.20 -8.83 -15.94
N ALA A 171 -15.02 -7.61 -16.47
CA ALA A 171 -13.85 -7.26 -17.28
C ALA A 171 -12.53 -7.45 -16.50
N LEU A 172 -12.48 -7.04 -15.23
CA LEU A 172 -11.32 -7.28 -14.38
C LEU A 172 -11.07 -8.78 -14.12
N LEU A 173 -12.13 -9.57 -13.91
CA LEU A 173 -12.02 -11.03 -13.77
C LEU A 173 -11.48 -11.66 -15.06
N ASP A 174 -12.03 -11.28 -16.21
CA ASP A 174 -11.64 -11.81 -17.52
C ASP A 174 -10.21 -11.43 -17.89
N LEU A 175 -9.78 -10.21 -17.52
CA LEU A 175 -8.41 -9.76 -17.71
C LEU A 175 -7.47 -10.60 -16.85
N ILE A 176 -7.69 -10.66 -15.53
CA ILE A 176 -6.75 -11.37 -14.67
C ILE A 176 -6.68 -12.86 -15.00
N SER A 177 -7.80 -13.47 -15.44
CA SER A 177 -7.89 -14.85 -15.92
C SER A 177 -6.91 -15.19 -17.05
N ARG A 178 -6.49 -14.19 -17.83
CA ARG A 178 -5.55 -14.36 -18.96
C ARG A 178 -4.08 -14.25 -18.56
N ASN A 179 -3.77 -14.12 -17.27
CA ASN A 179 -2.41 -13.89 -16.76
C ASN A 179 -1.77 -12.64 -17.39
N PRO A 180 -2.36 -11.45 -17.16
CA PRO A 180 -1.87 -10.21 -17.74
C PRO A 180 -0.55 -9.80 -17.10
N ASP A 181 0.17 -8.90 -17.78
CA ASP A 181 1.30 -8.20 -17.18
C ASP A 181 0.83 -7.24 -16.07
N ARG A 182 1.78 -6.78 -15.25
CA ARG A 182 1.48 -5.92 -14.09
C ARG A 182 0.86 -4.60 -14.48
N ASP A 183 1.37 -4.00 -15.55
CA ASP A 183 0.95 -2.68 -16.02
C ASP A 183 -0.49 -2.75 -16.55
N ASP A 184 -0.79 -3.74 -17.41
CA ASP A 184 -2.14 -3.98 -17.93
C ASP A 184 -3.19 -4.12 -16.82
N LEU A 185 -2.87 -4.91 -15.78
CA LEU A 185 -3.78 -5.09 -14.65
C LEU A 185 -3.93 -3.80 -13.83
N SER A 186 -2.82 -3.08 -13.61
CA SER A 186 -2.82 -1.84 -12.84
C SER A 186 -3.64 -0.76 -13.53
N ASP A 187 -3.46 -0.61 -14.85
CA ASP A 187 -4.19 0.32 -15.69
C ASP A 187 -5.69 0.02 -15.69
N ALA A 188 -6.07 -1.25 -15.87
CA ALA A 188 -7.47 -1.65 -15.84
C ALA A 188 -8.14 -1.37 -14.49
N VAL A 189 -7.44 -1.63 -13.38
CA VAL A 189 -7.94 -1.32 -12.03
C VAL A 189 -8.06 0.19 -11.83
N ALA A 190 -7.08 0.98 -12.28
CA ALA A 190 -7.11 2.43 -12.18
C ALA A 190 -8.23 3.07 -13.01
N ILE A 191 -8.44 2.59 -14.25
CA ILE A 191 -9.56 3.00 -15.10
C ILE A 191 -10.89 2.68 -14.41
N THR A 192 -11.02 1.47 -13.85
CA THR A 192 -12.23 1.08 -13.12
C THR A 192 -12.51 2.01 -11.93
N ASN A 193 -11.48 2.39 -11.16
CA ASN A 193 -11.61 3.35 -10.07
C ASN A 193 -12.08 4.72 -10.57
N ARG A 194 -11.40 5.26 -11.60
CA ARG A 194 -11.72 6.55 -12.21
C ARG A 194 -13.16 6.61 -12.69
N ASP A 195 -13.61 5.56 -13.36
CA ASP A 195 -14.97 5.48 -13.87
C ASP A 195 -16.01 5.36 -12.74
N ALA A 196 -15.65 4.71 -11.63
CA ALA A 196 -16.52 4.50 -10.47
C ALA A 196 -16.66 5.75 -9.58
N ALA A 197 -15.65 6.61 -9.51
CA ALA A 197 -15.63 7.84 -8.71
C ALA A 197 -16.93 8.69 -8.80
N PRO A 198 -17.45 9.06 -10.00
CA PRO A 198 -18.66 9.89 -10.09
C PRO A 198 -19.94 9.20 -9.59
N ARG A 199 -19.92 7.87 -9.40
CA ARG A 199 -21.03 7.09 -8.83
C ARG A 199 -20.92 6.93 -7.30
N ALA A 200 -19.77 7.23 -6.72
CA ALA A 200 -19.51 7.07 -5.29
C ALA A 200 -19.92 8.32 -4.50
N LYS A 201 -21.23 8.62 -4.50
CA LYS A 201 -21.84 9.72 -3.75
C LYS A 201 -23.11 9.25 -3.05
N ARG A 202 -23.40 9.81 -1.86
CA ARG A 202 -24.61 9.45 -1.10
C ARG A 202 -25.84 10.18 -1.61
N SER A 203 -25.69 11.44 -2.00
CA SER A 203 -26.74 12.26 -2.57
C SER A 203 -26.29 12.89 -3.89
N ALA A 204 -27.23 13.44 -4.67
CA ALA A 204 -26.90 14.14 -5.90
C ALA A 204 -26.09 15.43 -5.67
N ASN A 205 -26.22 16.02 -4.48
CA ASN A 205 -25.62 17.30 -4.09
C ASN A 205 -24.35 17.15 -3.25
N ASP A 206 -24.02 15.92 -2.83
CA ASP A 206 -22.83 15.65 -2.02
C ASP A 206 -21.58 15.64 -2.90
N ALA A 207 -20.44 16.01 -2.31
CA ALA A 207 -19.14 15.75 -2.91
C ALA A 207 -18.93 14.24 -3.16
N GLU A 208 -18.16 13.92 -4.20
CA GLU A 208 -17.71 12.55 -4.46
C GLU A 208 -16.89 12.04 -3.26
N GLU A 209 -17.23 10.86 -2.73
CA GLU A 209 -16.49 10.28 -1.60
C GLU A 209 -15.21 9.55 -2.04
N VAL A 210 -15.04 9.36 -3.36
CA VAL A 210 -13.95 8.65 -4.00
C VAL A 210 -13.36 9.56 -5.07
N SER A 211 -12.04 9.75 -5.07
CA SER A 211 -11.37 10.51 -6.14
C SER A 211 -11.16 9.68 -7.41
N LYS A 212 -11.03 10.35 -8.54
CA LYS A 212 -10.65 9.73 -9.82
C LYS A 212 -9.19 9.26 -9.79
N GLU A 213 -8.36 10.03 -9.09
CA GLU A 213 -6.98 9.73 -8.79
C GLU A 213 -6.91 8.58 -7.79
N CYS A 214 -6.01 7.63 -8.04
CA CYS A 214 -5.81 6.49 -7.15
C CYS A 214 -4.38 5.98 -7.21
N VAL A 215 -4.01 5.22 -6.21
CA VAL A 215 -2.83 4.36 -6.23
C VAL A 215 -3.26 2.93 -6.51
N VAL A 216 -2.46 2.21 -7.32
CA VAL A 216 -2.61 0.77 -7.51
C VAL A 216 -1.31 0.08 -7.14
N ALA A 217 -1.42 -0.87 -6.22
CA ALA A 217 -0.32 -1.72 -5.80
C ALA A 217 -0.50 -3.13 -6.38
N THR A 218 0.53 -3.65 -7.05
CA THR A 218 0.57 -5.04 -7.53
C THR A 218 1.57 -5.87 -6.74
N LEU A 219 1.27 -7.15 -6.59
CA LEU A 219 2.09 -8.10 -5.85
C LEU A 219 2.16 -9.43 -6.59
N SER A 220 3.39 -9.93 -6.77
CA SER A 220 3.70 -11.23 -7.37
C SER A 220 4.00 -12.32 -6.33
N PRO A 221 3.89 -13.61 -6.69
CA PRO A 221 4.10 -14.75 -5.80
C PRO A 221 5.47 -14.76 -5.08
N ASP A 222 6.52 -14.31 -5.79
CA ASP A 222 7.88 -14.18 -5.26
C ASP A 222 8.05 -13.04 -4.25
N GLY A 223 6.99 -12.25 -4.06
CA GLY A 223 6.88 -11.12 -3.17
C GLY A 223 7.36 -9.78 -3.73
N SER A 224 7.86 -9.75 -4.96
CA SER A 224 8.11 -8.50 -5.66
C SER A 224 6.79 -7.82 -6.02
N GLY A 225 6.83 -6.51 -6.16
CA GLY A 225 5.65 -5.74 -6.50
C GLY A 225 5.98 -4.31 -6.86
N GLN A 226 4.92 -3.57 -7.18
CA GLN A 226 5.00 -2.20 -7.62
C GLN A 226 3.80 -1.42 -7.11
N ILE A 227 4.00 -0.15 -6.81
CA ILE A 227 2.96 0.84 -6.60
C ILE A 227 3.05 1.85 -7.73
N VAL A 228 1.93 2.18 -8.35
CA VAL A 228 1.81 3.21 -9.39
C VAL A 228 0.74 4.23 -9.01
N VAL A 229 1.04 5.51 -9.15
CA VAL A 229 0.13 6.63 -8.90
C VAL A 229 -0.53 7.07 -10.20
N TYR A 230 -1.86 6.96 -10.25
CA TYR A 230 -2.68 7.32 -11.39
C TYR A 230 -3.41 8.65 -11.17
N GLY A 231 -3.21 9.59 -12.11
CA GLY A 231 -3.78 10.94 -12.07
C GLY A 231 -2.80 11.99 -11.52
N ASP A 232 -3.29 13.23 -11.35
CA ASP A 232 -2.46 14.38 -10.94
C ASP A 232 -2.77 14.81 -9.51
N LEU A 233 -1.92 14.43 -8.57
CA LEU A 233 -2.08 14.81 -7.17
C LEU A 233 -1.64 16.26 -6.93
N PRO A 234 -2.31 16.97 -6.02
CA PRO A 234 -1.92 18.32 -5.64
C PRO A 234 -0.69 18.37 -4.72
N LYS A 235 -0.28 17.24 -4.14
CA LYS A 235 0.89 17.13 -3.25
C LYS A 235 1.60 15.81 -3.48
N GLU A 236 2.81 15.73 -2.95
CA GLU A 236 3.60 14.50 -2.93
C GLU A 236 2.85 13.38 -2.19
N PHE A 237 2.92 12.18 -2.75
CA PHE A 237 2.41 10.96 -2.16
C PHE A 237 3.58 10.02 -1.86
N LEU A 238 3.66 9.56 -0.61
CA LEU A 238 4.68 8.61 -0.16
C LEU A 238 3.99 7.36 0.40
N PRO A 239 4.20 6.19 -0.21
CA PRO A 239 3.59 4.97 0.29
C PRO A 239 4.29 4.51 1.58
N CYS A 240 3.50 3.97 2.51
CA CYS A 240 4.03 3.33 3.70
C CYS A 240 4.46 1.89 3.37
N ILE A 241 5.75 1.61 3.57
CA ILE A 241 6.33 0.28 3.35
C ILE A 241 6.84 -0.25 4.69
N ILE A 242 6.20 -1.31 5.18
CA ILE A 242 6.61 -2.02 6.39
C ILE A 242 7.46 -3.22 5.99
N GLN A 243 8.77 -3.12 6.20
CA GLN A 243 9.73 -4.18 5.95
C GLN A 243 10.21 -4.78 7.28
N CYS A 244 9.87 -6.04 7.53
CA CYS A 244 10.21 -6.75 8.77
C CYS A 244 9.88 -5.95 10.05
N GLY A 245 8.72 -5.28 10.05
CA GLY A 245 8.28 -4.45 11.19
C GLY A 245 8.89 -3.06 11.27
N LYS A 246 9.66 -2.60 10.28
CA LYS A 246 10.15 -1.23 10.20
C LYS A 246 9.45 -0.49 9.08
N ASN A 247 9.01 0.75 9.33
CA ASN A 247 8.64 1.65 8.25
C ASN A 247 9.92 2.08 7.52
N VAL A 248 10.04 1.74 6.24
CA VAL A 248 11.19 2.09 5.41
C VAL A 248 10.77 3.13 4.38
N PRO A 249 11.64 4.11 4.08
CA PRO A 249 11.33 5.10 3.05
C PRO A 249 11.17 4.41 1.70
N ALA A 250 10.15 4.84 0.96
CA ALA A 250 9.93 4.37 -0.39
C ALA A 250 10.99 4.95 -1.34
N LEU A 251 11.64 4.10 -2.11
CA LEU A 251 12.53 4.52 -3.20
C LEU A 251 11.79 4.32 -4.52
N GLY A 252 11.49 5.42 -5.20
CA GLY A 252 10.68 5.40 -6.40
C GLY A 252 11.12 6.40 -7.45
N GLN A 253 10.51 6.28 -8.62
CA GLN A 253 10.65 7.24 -9.70
C GLN A 253 9.75 8.43 -9.41
N MET A 254 10.30 9.64 -9.52
CA MET A 254 9.53 10.88 -9.45
C MET A 254 9.23 11.35 -10.86
N LYS A 255 8.01 11.83 -11.09
CA LYS A 255 7.63 12.59 -12.27
C LYS A 255 7.36 14.04 -11.90
N GLU A 256 7.65 14.96 -12.80
CA GLU A 256 7.33 16.38 -12.63
C GLU A 256 6.03 16.68 -13.36
N ASN A 257 5.10 17.35 -12.69
CA ASN A 257 3.86 17.86 -13.27
C ASN A 257 3.73 19.37 -13.01
N ALA A 258 2.64 19.98 -13.49
CA ALA A 258 2.40 21.41 -13.33
C ALA A 258 2.32 21.88 -11.85
N LYS A 259 2.18 20.95 -10.90
CA LYS A 259 2.06 21.22 -9.46
C LYS A 259 3.33 20.84 -8.67
N GLY A 260 4.37 20.32 -9.33
CA GLY A 260 5.64 19.95 -8.73
C GLY A 260 6.07 18.51 -9.00
N LYS A 261 6.99 17.99 -8.18
CA LYS A 261 7.43 16.59 -8.23
C LYS A 261 6.41 15.71 -7.52
N MET A 262 6.03 14.61 -8.15
CA MET A 262 5.14 13.59 -7.60
C MET A 262 5.77 12.22 -7.80
N LEU A 263 5.60 11.34 -6.83
CA LEU A 263 5.95 9.94 -6.97
C LEU A 263 5.13 9.32 -8.11
N ASP A 264 5.81 8.75 -9.09
CA ASP A 264 5.19 8.05 -10.21
C ASP A 264 4.98 6.57 -9.86
N SER A 265 6.07 5.91 -9.49
CA SER A 265 6.04 4.51 -9.10
C SER A 265 7.12 4.14 -8.09
N VAL A 266 6.84 3.11 -7.30
CA VAL A 266 7.78 2.48 -6.37
C VAL A 266 7.77 0.99 -6.63
N SER A 267 8.94 0.38 -6.76
CA SER A 267 9.06 -1.07 -6.90
C SER A 267 9.82 -1.65 -5.73
N TRP A 268 9.47 -2.86 -5.32
CA TRP A 268 10.24 -3.61 -4.32
C TRP A 268 10.61 -5.00 -4.85
N PRO A 269 11.82 -5.48 -4.52
CA PRO A 269 12.34 -6.73 -5.06
C PRO A 269 11.70 -7.96 -4.41
N ALA A 270 11.94 -9.12 -5.01
CA ALA A 270 11.51 -10.41 -4.50
C ALA A 270 12.13 -10.74 -3.13
N LYS A 271 11.45 -11.58 -2.34
CA LYS A 271 11.83 -11.95 -0.96
C LYS A 271 13.27 -12.45 -0.81
N LYS A 272 13.83 -13.10 -1.84
CA LYS A 272 15.19 -13.68 -1.82
C LYS A 272 16.29 -12.64 -1.59
N TYR A 273 16.01 -11.36 -1.81
CA TYR A 273 16.98 -10.29 -1.63
C TYR A 273 16.94 -9.66 -0.22
N LEU A 274 15.96 -9.99 0.62
CA LEU A 274 15.86 -9.48 2.00
C LEU A 274 16.95 -10.04 2.94
N SER A 275 17.57 -11.16 2.59
CA SER A 275 18.69 -11.74 3.35
C SER A 275 20.01 -11.00 3.13
N ILE A 276 20.09 -10.13 2.13
CA ILE A 276 21.25 -9.29 1.88
C ILE A 276 21.01 -7.94 2.57
N GLY A 277 21.18 -7.92 3.88
CA GLY A 277 21.36 -6.70 4.66
C GLY A 277 20.09 -5.94 5.07
N VAL A 278 19.61 -6.23 6.29
CA VAL A 278 19.05 -5.18 7.18
C VAL A 278 20.18 -4.27 7.73
N MET A 279 21.43 -4.47 7.28
CA MET A 279 22.53 -3.55 7.47
C MET A 279 22.47 -2.42 6.45
N GLY A 280 21.76 -1.35 6.82
CA GLY A 280 21.79 -0.07 6.10
C GLY A 280 20.88 -0.05 4.88
N ALA A 281 20.04 0.98 4.81
CA ALA A 281 19.30 1.32 3.62
C ALA A 281 20.27 1.77 2.50
N VAL A 282 21.03 0.86 1.89
CA VAL A 282 21.85 1.12 0.71
C VAL A 282 22.11 -0.21 0.00
N CYS A 283 21.39 -0.51 -1.07
CA CYS A 283 21.87 -1.51 -2.03
C CYS A 283 22.86 -0.80 -2.98
N MET A 284 24.08 -0.55 -2.49
CA MET A 284 25.24 -0.18 -3.30
C MET A 284 26.27 -1.30 -3.18
N ARG A 285 26.78 -1.78 -4.30
CA ARG A 285 27.91 -2.70 -4.35
C ARG A 285 29.19 -1.89 -4.10
N VAL A 286 29.54 -1.68 -2.83
CA VAL A 286 30.79 -0.98 -2.47
C VAL A 286 31.97 -1.92 -2.69
N ARG A 287 32.80 -1.66 -3.71
CA ARG A 287 34.16 -2.22 -3.76
C ARG A 287 35.04 -1.36 -2.84
N TYR A 288 35.52 -1.93 -1.75
CA TYR A 288 36.57 -1.28 -0.97
C TYR A 288 37.88 -1.33 -1.76
N PRO A 289 38.67 -0.24 -1.82
CA PRO A 289 40.01 -0.30 -2.37
C PRO A 289 40.84 -1.33 -1.59
N VAL A 290 41.72 -2.03 -2.31
CA VAL A 290 42.68 -2.98 -1.72
C VAL A 290 43.50 -2.26 -0.66
N GLY A 291 43.41 -2.72 0.60
CA GLY A 291 44.13 -2.11 1.74
C GLY A 291 43.26 -1.52 2.86
N PHE A 292 41.93 -1.64 2.79
CA PHE A 292 41.05 -1.22 3.89
C PHE A 292 41.31 -2.03 5.17
N LYS A 293 41.66 -1.33 6.26
CA LYS A 293 41.73 -1.90 7.62
C LYS A 293 40.73 -1.17 8.52
N TRP A 294 40.00 -1.95 9.30
CA TRP A 294 39.11 -1.43 10.34
C TRP A 294 39.94 -0.80 11.48
N PRO A 295 39.44 0.25 12.15
CA PRO A 295 40.04 0.72 13.39
C PRO A 295 39.98 -0.38 14.45
N ASP A 296 41.05 -0.55 15.22
CA ASP A 296 41.10 -1.51 16.34
C ASP A 296 40.21 -1.08 17.53
N ASP A 297 39.70 0.16 17.52
CA ASP A 297 38.79 0.70 18.53
C ASP A 297 37.33 0.67 18.04
N PRO A 298 36.44 -0.15 18.63
CA PRO A 298 35.05 -0.27 18.22
C PRO A 298 34.20 0.99 18.50
N ASN A 299 34.73 1.97 19.24
CA ASN A 299 34.03 3.22 19.54
C ASN A 299 34.54 4.43 18.74
N ALA A 300 35.56 4.26 17.90
CA ALA A 300 36.07 5.34 17.07
C ALA A 300 35.23 5.49 15.78
N PRO A 301 34.76 6.69 15.42
CA PRO A 301 34.10 6.90 14.13
C PRO A 301 35.12 6.68 12.99
N PRO A 302 34.73 6.02 11.89
CA PRO A 302 35.64 5.75 10.78
C PRO A 302 36.15 7.06 10.17
N ARG A 303 37.47 7.21 10.09
CA ARG A 303 38.12 8.34 9.42
C ARG A 303 38.43 7.96 7.97
N PHE A 304 37.75 8.61 7.03
CA PHE A 304 38.07 8.48 5.60
C PHE A 304 39.22 9.43 5.26
N GLN A 305 40.33 8.91 4.74
CA GLN A 305 41.50 9.73 4.33
C GLN A 305 41.35 10.33 2.92
N ALA A 306 40.27 10.03 2.20
CA ALA A 306 39.96 10.60 0.89
C ALA A 306 38.43 10.62 0.70
N PRO A 307 37.89 11.52 -0.16
CA PRO A 307 36.49 11.47 -0.54
C PRO A 307 36.16 10.10 -1.15
N VAL A 308 35.12 9.46 -0.62
CA VAL A 308 34.56 8.23 -1.20
C VAL A 308 33.77 8.65 -2.42
N GLU A 309 34.32 8.43 -3.62
CA GLU A 309 33.57 8.58 -4.86
C GLU A 309 32.62 7.40 -5.02
N PHE A 310 31.32 7.67 -5.06
CA PHE A 310 30.29 6.69 -5.38
C PHE A 310 30.04 6.70 -6.89
N THR A 311 30.51 5.67 -7.59
CA THR A 311 30.19 5.43 -8.99
C THR A 311 29.11 4.36 -9.09
N MET A 312 27.98 4.72 -9.70
CA MET A 312 27.00 3.72 -10.16
C MET A 312 27.53 3.12 -11.46
N GLU A 313 28.01 1.89 -11.43
CA GLU A 313 28.30 1.19 -12.68
C GLU A 313 27.00 0.71 -13.33
N PRO A 314 26.85 0.85 -14.66
CA PRO A 314 25.71 0.29 -15.37
C PRO A 314 25.69 -1.24 -15.19
N ASN A 315 24.50 -1.79 -15.07
CA ASN A 315 24.27 -3.23 -15.07
C ASN A 315 24.95 -3.85 -16.30
N ASP A 316 25.83 -4.85 -16.15
CA ASP A 316 26.53 -5.55 -17.24
C ASP A 316 25.57 -6.25 -18.23
N GLN A 317 24.26 -6.20 -17.96
CA GLN A 317 23.18 -6.71 -18.82
C GLN A 317 22.37 -5.61 -19.51
N ALA A 318 22.74 -4.33 -19.36
CA ALA A 318 22.04 -3.25 -20.04
C ALA A 318 22.42 -3.22 -21.53
N PRO A 319 21.46 -3.14 -22.46
CA PRO A 319 21.76 -3.02 -23.88
C PRO A 319 22.61 -1.77 -24.15
N PRO A 320 23.56 -1.80 -25.11
CA PRO A 320 24.39 -0.66 -25.44
C PRO A 320 23.53 0.58 -25.74
N GLY A 321 23.70 1.65 -24.96
CA GLY A 321 22.99 2.93 -25.16
C GLY A 321 22.03 3.37 -24.04
N SER A 322 21.86 2.58 -22.98
CA SER A 322 21.07 3.02 -21.82
C SER A 322 21.77 4.16 -21.05
N LYS A 323 21.10 5.31 -20.90
CA LYS A 323 21.59 6.42 -20.07
C LYS A 323 21.43 6.12 -18.58
N PRO A 324 22.36 6.54 -17.71
CA PRO A 324 22.22 6.36 -16.26
C PRO A 324 21.05 7.19 -15.72
N THR A 325 20.18 6.56 -14.94
CA THR A 325 19.07 7.22 -14.24
C THR A 325 19.60 7.89 -12.96
N LYS A 326 19.41 9.21 -12.83
CA LYS A 326 19.74 9.95 -11.60
C LYS A 326 18.72 9.59 -10.51
N VAL A 327 19.19 9.10 -9.37
CA VAL A 327 18.36 8.82 -8.18
C VAL A 327 18.59 9.94 -7.17
N GLU A 328 17.53 10.62 -6.73
CA GLU A 328 17.58 11.67 -5.69
C GLU A 328 17.02 11.10 -4.38
N TRP A 329 17.68 11.40 -3.25
CA TRP A 329 17.29 10.95 -1.91
C TRP A 329 16.57 12.08 -1.16
N PHE A 330 15.51 11.75 -0.44
CA PHE A 330 14.80 12.69 0.43
C PHE A 330 14.64 12.09 1.83
N HIS A 331 15.15 12.81 2.83
CA HIS A 331 14.88 12.54 4.23
C HIS A 331 13.63 13.32 4.65
N ARG A 332 12.73 12.67 5.39
CA ARG A 332 11.63 13.35 6.08
C ARG A 332 12.20 14.07 7.30
N GLU A 333 12.24 15.40 7.28
CA GLU A 333 12.54 16.18 8.49
C GLU A 333 11.40 16.00 9.51
N GLY A 334 11.74 15.73 10.78
CA GLY A 334 10.79 15.79 11.88
C GLY A 334 10.14 14.47 12.35
N LEU A 335 10.87 13.35 12.34
CA LEU A 335 10.55 12.22 13.21
C LEU A 335 11.58 12.18 14.37
N PRO A 336 11.14 11.89 15.61
CA PRO A 336 12.03 11.83 16.79
C PRO A 336 13.10 10.75 16.68
#